data_AF-A0A420KHQ0-F1
#
_entry.id   AF-A0A420KHQ0-F1
#
_cell.length_a   1.000
_cell.length_b   1.000
_cell.length_c   1.000
_cell.angle_alpha   90.00
_cell.angle_beta   90.00
_cell.angle_gamma   90.00
#
_symmetry.space_group_name_H-M   'P 1'
#
loop_
_entity.id
_entity.type
_entity.pdbx_description
1 polymer ?
#
loop_
_entity_poly.entity_id
_entity_poly.type
_entity_poly.pdbx_seq_one_letter_code
_entity_poly.pdbx_strand_id
1 'polypeptide(L)'
;MKFPRLVALQAAVLGMALPMATQAESIWHPANTEAGVTYHPDHFKSTKTRAQVVTEVESARKDGSLVLLQRGLPLPIKSSEAPKTRQQVIDEMRNETPEARRARLELYPGG
;
A
#
# COMPACT_ATOMS: atom_id res chain seq x y z
N MET A 1 -3.09 -2.74 55.00
CA MET A 1 -2.91 -2.15 53.64
C MET A 1 -2.08 -3.05 52.71
N LYS A 2 -2.51 -4.29 52.43
CA LYS A 2 -1.75 -5.26 51.60
C LYS A 2 -2.45 -5.66 50.29
N PHE A 3 -3.77 -5.47 50.20
CA PHE A 3 -4.59 -5.80 49.03
C PHE A 3 -4.29 -5.00 47.74
N PRO A 4 -4.11 -3.66 47.75
CA PRO A 4 -3.89 -2.92 46.50
C PRO A 4 -2.52 -3.20 45.86
N ARG A 5 -1.54 -3.62 46.66
CA ARG A 5 -0.19 -3.98 46.19
C ARG A 5 -0.15 -5.32 45.44
N LEU A 6 -0.96 -6.29 45.88
CA LEU A 6 -1.10 -7.59 45.20
C LEU A 6 -1.82 -7.45 43.84
N VAL A 7 -2.85 -6.59 43.76
CA VAL A 7 -3.57 -6.31 42.51
C VAL A 7 -2.67 -5.57 41.50
N ALA A 8 -1.89 -4.59 41.95
CA ALA A 8 -0.95 -3.87 41.10
C ALA A 8 0.17 -4.76 40.55
N LEU A 9 0.66 -5.73 41.34
CA LEU A 9 1.70 -6.66 40.91
C LEU A 9 1.18 -7.66 39.87
N GLN A 10 -0.05 -8.16 40.02
CA GLN A 10 -0.70 -9.04 39.04
C GLN A 10 -0.95 -8.32 37.70
N ALA A 11 -1.38 -7.06 37.75
CA ALA A 11 -1.57 -6.24 36.56
C ALA A 11 -0.25 -5.95 35.81
N ALA A 12 0.85 -5.72 36.54
CA ALA A 12 2.17 -5.50 35.94
C ALA A 12 2.72 -6.76 35.24
N VAL A 13 2.50 -7.94 35.81
CA VAL A 13 2.91 -9.22 35.20
C VAL A 13 2.09 -9.52 33.93
N LEU A 14 0.79 -9.25 33.93
CA LEU A 14 -0.05 -9.41 32.73
C LEU A 14 0.35 -8.46 31.59
N GLY A 15 0.75 -7.23 31.93
CA GLY A 15 1.18 -6.22 30.95
C GLY A 15 2.48 -6.57 30.22
N MET A 16 3.42 -7.25 30.88
CA MET A 16 4.70 -7.66 30.28
C MET A 16 4.59 -8.87 29.33
N ALA A 17 3.51 -9.64 29.39
CA ALA A 17 3.31 -10.83 28.54
C ALA A 17 2.71 -10.49 27.16
N LEU A 18 2.05 -9.34 27.01
CA LEU A 18 1.37 -8.93 25.78
C LEU A 18 2.28 -8.81 24.53
N PRO A 19 3.53 -8.31 24.61
CA PRO A 19 4.41 -8.19 23.44
C PRO A 19 4.91 -9.54 22.88
N MET A 20 4.81 -10.62 23.66
CA MET A 20 5.33 -11.93 23.26
C MET A 20 4.35 -12.72 22.40
N ALA A 21 3.05 -12.39 22.43
CA ALA A 21 2.03 -13.08 21.65
C ALA A 21 2.08 -12.73 20.14
N THR A 22 2.57 -11.54 19.78
CA THR A 22 2.63 -11.08 18.38
C THR A 22 3.81 -11.66 17.60
N GLN A 23 4.87 -12.10 18.28
CA GLN A 23 6.06 -12.69 17.64
C GLN A 23 5.77 -14.06 16.99
N ALA A 24 4.81 -14.82 17.52
CA ALA A 24 4.45 -16.12 16.97
C ALA A 24 3.83 -16.02 15.56
N GLU A 25 3.17 -14.91 15.25
CA GLU A 25 2.47 -14.67 13.98
C GLU A 25 3.37 -14.04 12.90
N SER A 26 4.63 -13.77 13.22
CA SER A 26 5.60 -13.24 12.26
C SER A 26 6.09 -14.33 11.30
N ILE A 27 6.28 -13.96 10.03
CA ILE A 27 7.00 -14.74 9.02
C ILE A 27 8.52 -14.74 9.23
N TRP A 28 9.02 -13.95 10.19
CA TRP A 28 10.43 -13.85 10.55
C TRP A 28 10.62 -14.16 12.04
N HIS A 29 11.47 -15.14 12.35
CA HIS A 29 11.79 -15.53 13.72
C HIS A 29 13.27 -15.28 14.02
N PRO A 30 13.64 -14.82 15.23
CA PRO A 30 15.04 -14.74 15.64
C PRO A 30 15.70 -16.12 15.60
N ALA A 31 16.92 -16.20 15.06
CA ALA A 31 17.68 -17.43 14.98
C ALA A 31 19.16 -17.19 15.27
N ASN A 32 19.82 -18.16 15.90
CA ASN A 32 21.25 -18.11 16.16
C ASN A 32 22.05 -18.52 14.91
N THR A 33 21.94 -17.71 13.87
CA THR A 33 22.68 -17.82 12.60
C THR A 33 23.28 -16.45 12.28
N GLU A 34 24.22 -16.37 11.32
CA GLU A 34 24.81 -15.08 10.91
C GLU A 34 23.76 -14.06 10.43
N ALA A 35 22.66 -14.52 9.83
CA ALA A 35 21.56 -13.68 9.38
C ALA A 35 20.65 -13.20 10.53
N GLY A 36 20.75 -13.79 11.72
CA GLY A 36 19.97 -13.43 12.92
C GLY A 36 18.47 -13.78 12.87
N VAL A 37 17.96 -14.25 11.72
CA VAL A 37 16.54 -14.61 11.53
C VAL A 37 16.36 -15.83 10.62
N THR A 38 15.23 -16.52 10.76
CA THR A 38 14.71 -17.53 9.82
C THR A 38 13.39 -17.08 9.20
N TYR A 39 13.16 -17.44 7.94
CA TYR A 39 11.93 -17.17 7.21
C TYR A 39 10.96 -18.35 7.30
N HIS A 40 9.74 -18.11 7.76
CA HIS A 40 8.67 -19.10 7.95
C HIS A 40 7.43 -18.69 7.13
N PRO A 41 7.38 -19.00 5.82
CA PRO A 41 6.28 -18.58 4.95
C PRO A 41 4.93 -19.20 5.34
N ASP A 42 4.93 -20.33 6.04
CA ASP A 42 3.74 -20.99 6.58
C ASP A 42 3.02 -20.18 7.66
N HIS A 43 3.70 -19.20 8.27
CA HIS A 43 3.07 -18.26 9.20
C HIS A 43 2.36 -17.10 8.49
N PHE A 44 2.49 -16.99 7.16
CA PHE A 44 1.76 -15.99 6.41
C PHE A 44 0.26 -16.28 6.46
N LYS A 45 -0.49 -15.40 7.13
CA LYS A 45 -1.95 -15.42 7.14
C LYS A 45 -2.48 -14.25 6.33
N SER A 46 -3.05 -14.54 5.16
CA SER A 46 -3.76 -13.53 4.38
C SER A 46 -5.03 -13.10 5.10
N THR A 47 -5.26 -11.80 5.21
CA THR A 47 -6.54 -11.23 5.66
C THR A 47 -7.57 -11.14 4.53
N LYS A 48 -7.16 -11.44 3.29
CA LYS A 48 -8.01 -11.41 2.09
C LYS A 48 -8.31 -12.81 1.58
N THR A 49 -9.55 -13.02 1.20
CA THR A 49 -9.99 -14.20 0.46
C THR A 49 -9.47 -14.15 -0.98
N ARG A 50 -9.40 -15.33 -1.63
CA ARG A 50 -9.05 -15.40 -3.06
C ARG A 50 -9.98 -14.56 -3.94
N ALA A 51 -11.28 -14.55 -3.63
CA ALA A 51 -12.26 -13.78 -4.36
C ALA A 51 -12.01 -12.27 -4.28
N GLN A 52 -11.66 -11.76 -3.09
CA GLN A 52 -11.29 -10.35 -2.90
C GLN A 52 -10.03 -9.99 -3.69
N VAL A 53 -8.98 -10.82 -3.63
CA VAL A 53 -7.75 -10.60 -4.40
C VAL A 53 -8.04 -10.53 -5.91
N VAL A 54 -8.82 -11.48 -6.44
CA VAL A 54 -9.22 -11.47 -7.85
C VAL A 54 -10.00 -10.20 -8.19
N THR A 55 -10.92 -9.78 -7.32
CA THR A 55 -11.73 -8.57 -7.53
C THR A 55 -10.87 -7.31 -7.58
N GLU A 56 -9.91 -7.18 -6.67
CA GLU A 56 -8.97 -6.05 -6.64
C GLU A 56 -8.06 -6.02 -7.87
N VAL A 57 -7.54 -7.18 -8.28
CA VAL A 57 -6.70 -7.29 -9.48
C VAL A 57 -7.48 -6.91 -10.74
N GLU A 58 -8.73 -7.35 -10.86
CA GLU A 58 -9.59 -6.97 -11.99
C GLU A 58 -9.95 -5.48 -11.96
N SER A 59 -10.18 -4.90 -10.78
CA SER A 59 -10.35 -3.44 -10.64
C SER A 59 -9.10 -2.68 -11.09
N ALA A 60 -7.92 -3.12 -10.65
CA ALA A 60 -6.64 -2.51 -11.00
C ALA A 60 -6.32 -2.64 -12.50
N ARG A 61 -6.77 -3.73 -13.14
CA ARG A 61 -6.68 -3.91 -14.58
C ARG A 61 -7.57 -2.91 -15.33
N LYS A 62 -8.82 -2.73 -14.87
CA LYS A 62 -9.80 -1.83 -15.49
C LYS A 62 -9.42 -0.36 -15.38
N ASP A 63 -8.87 0.05 -14.24
CA ASP A 63 -8.45 1.45 -14.01
C ASP A 63 -7.01 1.74 -14.46
N GLY A 64 -6.30 0.73 -14.98
CA GLY A 64 -4.94 0.85 -15.51
C GLY A 64 -3.84 0.93 -14.43
N SER A 65 -4.17 0.86 -13.14
CA SER A 65 -3.16 0.89 -12.07
C SER A 65 -2.28 -0.37 -12.04
N LEU A 66 -2.78 -1.52 -12.49
CA LEU A 66 -2.04 -2.78 -12.45
C LEU A 66 -0.72 -2.72 -13.22
N VAL A 67 -0.71 -2.13 -14.43
CA VAL A 67 0.51 -2.02 -15.24
C VAL A 67 1.56 -1.09 -14.62
N LEU A 68 1.12 -0.08 -13.87
CA LEU A 68 2.02 0.82 -13.15
C LEU A 68 2.67 0.11 -11.96
N LEU A 69 1.85 -0.57 -11.14
CA LEU A 69 2.34 -1.34 -9.99
C LEU A 69 3.35 -2.42 -10.40
N GLN A 70 3.07 -3.14 -11.48
CA GLN A 70 3.98 -4.18 -12.00
C GLN A 70 5.33 -3.63 -12.47
N ARG A 71 5.39 -2.34 -12.83
CA ARG A 71 6.61 -1.64 -13.24
C ARG A 71 7.28 -0.87 -12.09
N GLY A 72 6.74 -0.95 -10.87
CA GLY A 72 7.20 -0.17 -9.73
C GLY A 72 7.00 1.35 -9.91
N LEU A 73 6.07 1.75 -10.78
CA LEU A 73 5.76 3.16 -11.02
C LEU A 73 4.75 3.67 -9.99
N PRO A 74 4.86 4.95 -9.57
CA PRO A 74 3.88 5.55 -8.67
C PRO A 74 2.50 5.59 -9.33
N LEU A 75 1.46 5.37 -8.51
CA LEU A 75 0.08 5.55 -8.96
C LEU A 75 -0.24 7.04 -9.07
N PRO A 76 -0.85 7.49 -10.18
CA PRO A 76 -1.29 8.87 -10.29
C PRO A 76 -2.38 9.17 -9.26
N ILE A 77 -2.37 10.41 -8.75
CA ILE A 77 -3.45 10.90 -7.89
C ILE A 77 -4.73 10.92 -8.73
N LYS A 78 -5.77 10.21 -8.26
CA LYS A 78 -7.06 10.19 -8.94
C LYS A 78 -7.67 11.60 -8.88
N SER A 79 -8.04 12.15 -10.04
CA SER A 79 -8.79 13.40 -10.09
C SER A 79 -10.16 13.21 -9.44
N SER A 80 -10.60 14.20 -8.66
CA SER A 80 -11.98 14.29 -8.18
C SER A 80 -12.95 14.82 -9.24
N GLU A 81 -12.42 15.32 -10.37
CA GLU A 81 -13.23 15.81 -11.49
C GLU A 81 -13.80 14.66 -12.30
N ALA A 82 -14.93 14.92 -12.97
CA ALA A 82 -15.50 13.96 -13.91
C ALA A 82 -14.51 13.67 -15.05
N PRO A 83 -14.36 12.39 -15.46
CA PRO A 83 -13.43 12.04 -16.53
C PRO A 83 -13.88 12.68 -17.84
N LYS A 84 -12.93 13.30 -18.54
CA LYS A 84 -13.16 13.83 -19.90
C LYS A 84 -13.30 12.67 -20.88
N THR A 85 -14.26 12.78 -21.79
CA THR A 85 -14.34 11.89 -22.95
C THR A 85 -13.17 12.15 -23.89
N ARG A 86 -12.85 11.17 -24.74
CA ARG A 86 -11.81 11.32 -25.76
C ARG A 86 -12.07 12.53 -26.67
N GLN A 87 -13.33 12.79 -27.04
CA GLN A 87 -13.69 13.91 -27.91
C GLN A 87 -13.44 15.25 -27.21
N GLN A 88 -13.85 15.38 -25.94
CA GLN A 88 -13.57 16.59 -25.15
C GLN A 88 -12.07 16.89 -25.06
N VAL A 89 -11.24 15.87 -24.83
CA VAL A 89 -9.78 16.04 -24.80
C VAL A 89 -9.27 16.49 -26.17
N ILE A 90 -9.75 15.89 -27.26
CA ILE A 90 -9.35 16.29 -28.62
C ILE A 90 -9.71 17.75 -28.90
N ASP A 91 -10.92 18.17 -28.52
CA ASP A 91 -11.39 19.53 -28.76
C ASP A 91 -10.60 20.54 -27.92
N GLU A 92 -10.29 20.22 -26.66
CA GLU A 92 -9.40 21.02 -25.81
C GLU A 92 -8.01 21.16 -26.41
N MET A 93 -7.41 20.06 -26.88
CA MET A 93 -6.09 20.08 -27.52
C MET A 93 -6.07 20.84 -28.85
N ARG A 94 -7.19 20.88 -29.59
CA ARG A 94 -7.33 21.65 -30.84
C ARG A 94 -7.54 23.13 -30.60
N ASN A 95 -8.20 23.48 -29.50
CA ASN A 95 -8.48 24.85 -29.10
C ASN A 95 -7.37 25.47 -28.24
N GLU A 96 -6.32 24.70 -27.92
CA GLU A 96 -5.12 25.16 -27.20
C GLU A 96 -4.46 26.33 -27.96
N THR A 97 -4.14 27.43 -27.26
CA THR A 97 -3.44 28.56 -27.88
C THR A 97 -1.99 28.17 -28.24
N PRO A 98 -1.37 28.82 -29.26
CA PRO A 98 0.02 28.54 -29.61
C PRO A 98 0.99 28.69 -28.43
N GLU A 99 0.77 29.66 -27.55
CA GLU A 99 1.58 29.92 -26.36
C GLU A 99 1.43 28.81 -25.31
N ALA A 100 0.20 28.39 -25.02
CA ALA A 100 -0.07 27.30 -24.09
C ALA A 100 0.55 25.98 -24.58
N ARG A 101 0.42 25.72 -25.89
CA ARG A 101 1.04 24.55 -26.53
C ARG A 101 2.57 24.55 -26.38
N ARG A 102 3.22 25.69 -26.61
CA ARG A 102 4.68 25.82 -26.44
C ARG A 102 5.10 25.54 -25.00
N ALA A 103 4.44 26.18 -24.02
CA ALA A 103 4.74 25.96 -22.61
C ALA A 103 4.57 24.48 -22.20
N ARG A 104 3.53 23.80 -22.71
CA ARG A 104 3.35 22.36 -22.46
C ARG A 104 4.47 21.51 -23.06
N LEU A 105 4.91 21.81 -24.28
CA LEU A 105 6.00 21.06 -24.95
C LEU A 105 7.35 21.25 -24.23
N GLU A 106 7.63 22.44 -23.70
CA GLU A 106 8.84 22.70 -22.89
C GLU A 106 8.91 21.86 -21.60
N LEU A 107 7.77 21.45 -21.06
CA LEU A 107 7.68 20.59 -19.87
C LEU A 107 7.98 19.10 -20.17
N TYR A 108 7.89 18.67 -21.44
CA TYR A 108 8.19 17.29 -21.82
C TYR A 108 9.66 17.16 -22.22
N PRO A 109 10.42 16.21 -21.64
CA PRO A 109 11.78 15.93 -22.11
C PRO A 109 11.72 15.38 -23.53
N GLY A 110 12.07 16.21 -24.53
CA GLY A 110 12.09 15.84 -25.94
C GLY A 110 11.65 16.94 -26.91
N GLY A 111 10.88 17.94 -26.44
CA GLY A 111 10.33 19.01 -27.28
C GLY A 111 9.11 18.60 -28.10
#